data_AF-A0A353R3Y0-F1
#
_entry.id   AF-A0A353R3Y0-F1
#
_cell.length_a   1.000
_cell.length_b   1.000
_cell.length_c   1.000
_cell.angle_alpha   90.00
_cell.angle_beta   90.00
_cell.angle_gamma   90.00
#
_symmetry.space_group_name_H-M   'P 1'
#
loop_
_entity.id
_entity.type
_entity.pdbx_description
1 polymer ?
#
loop_
_entity_poly.entity_id
_entity_poly.type
_entity_poly.pdbx_seq_one_letter_code
_entity_poly.pdbx_strand_id
1 'polypeptide(L)'
;IARAVAGGCMGDSHLWEDLGLLSRASLSALLTDYFPALVAHNTHNLRWKRFFYRQLCQRAEISLCKAPSCGVCSDYAACFGGHDDHLSTFRSLA
;
A
#
# COMPACT_ATOMS: atom_id res chain seq x y z
N ILE A 1 -12.23 5.36 -13.23
CA ILE A 1 -10.94 4.76 -12.83
C ILE A 1 -10.61 4.99 -11.36
N ALA A 2 -10.52 6.24 -10.87
CA ALA A 2 -10.12 6.52 -9.47
C ALA A 2 -10.93 5.75 -8.41
N ARG A 3 -12.26 5.71 -8.55
CA ARG A 3 -13.14 4.94 -7.64
C ARG A 3 -12.85 3.43 -7.68
N ALA A 4 -12.53 2.87 -8.85
CA ALA A 4 -12.17 1.47 -8.98
C ALA A 4 -10.85 1.19 -8.28
N VAL A 5 -9.82 2.02 -8.51
CA VAL A 5 -8.52 1.92 -7.83
C VAL A 5 -8.66 2.02 -6.31
N ALA A 6 -9.44 2.98 -5.82
CA ALA A 6 -9.71 3.13 -4.40
C ALA A 6 -10.48 1.92 -3.82
N GLY A 7 -11.49 1.42 -4.54
CA GLY A 7 -12.23 0.21 -4.16
C GLY A 7 -11.33 -1.03 -4.09
N GLY A 8 -10.49 -1.25 -5.11
CA GLY A 8 -9.53 -2.36 -5.13
C GLY A 8 -8.47 -2.28 -4.03
N CYS A 9 -8.19 -1.09 -3.47
CA CYS A 9 -7.30 -0.98 -2.31
C CYS A 9 -7.88 -1.65 -1.06
N MET A 10 -9.20 -1.81 -0.98
CA MET A 10 -9.90 -2.43 0.15
C MET A 10 -9.89 -3.97 0.10
N GLY A 11 -9.46 -4.58 -1.02
CA GLY A 11 -9.29 -6.02 -1.11
C GLY A 11 -8.06 -6.53 -0.35
N ASP A 12 -8.01 -7.84 -0.12
CA ASP A 12 -6.94 -8.49 0.65
C ASP A 12 -5.73 -8.91 -0.21
N SER A 13 -5.92 -8.96 -1.53
CA SER A 13 -4.91 -9.37 -2.50
C SER A 13 -4.01 -8.22 -2.97
N HIS A 14 -3.13 -8.47 -3.94
CA HIS A 14 -2.44 -7.38 -4.63
C HIS A 14 -3.44 -6.55 -5.44
N LEU A 15 -3.25 -5.23 -5.50
CA LEU A 15 -4.22 -4.32 -6.17
C LEU A 15 -4.50 -4.69 -7.63
N TRP A 16 -3.52 -5.25 -8.34
CA TRP A 16 -3.71 -5.63 -9.72
C TRP A 16 -4.65 -6.86 -9.82
N GLU A 17 -4.61 -7.80 -8.88
CA GLU A 17 -5.55 -8.93 -8.79
C GLU A 17 -6.95 -8.45 -8.43
N ASP A 18 -7.07 -7.57 -7.42
CA ASP A 18 -8.36 -7.01 -7.00
C ASP A 18 -9.04 -6.14 -8.07
N LEU A 19 -8.26 -5.65 -9.04
CA LEU A 19 -8.77 -4.92 -10.21
C LEU A 19 -8.99 -5.83 -11.43
N GLY A 20 -8.72 -7.14 -11.32
CA GLY A 20 -8.85 -8.10 -12.42
C GLY A 20 -7.83 -7.90 -13.54
N LEU A 21 -6.67 -7.33 -13.25
CA LEU A 21 -5.58 -7.12 -14.21
C LEU A 21 -4.68 -8.37 -14.28
N LEU A 22 -3.92 -8.49 -15.38
CA LEU A 22 -3.06 -9.65 -15.61
C LEU A 22 -1.74 -9.60 -14.82
N SER A 23 -1.29 -8.41 -14.43
CA SER A 23 -0.01 -8.23 -13.74
C SER A 23 0.13 -6.88 -13.06
N ARG A 24 1.15 -6.76 -12.20
CA ARG A 24 1.61 -5.47 -11.65
C ARG A 24 1.99 -4.48 -12.76
N ALA A 25 2.57 -4.93 -13.87
CA ALA A 25 2.96 -4.04 -14.98
C ALA A 25 1.74 -3.42 -15.65
N SER A 26 0.66 -4.20 -15.85
CA SER A 26 -0.62 -3.70 -16.37
C SER A 26 -1.22 -2.63 -15.48
N LEU A 27 -1.13 -2.80 -14.16
CA LEU A 27 -1.54 -1.78 -13.20
C LEU A 27 -0.68 -0.51 -13.29
N SER A 28 0.65 -0.65 -13.38
CA SER A 28 1.54 0.50 -13.54
C SER A 28 1.25 1.27 -14.84
N ALA A 29 0.99 0.58 -15.95
CA ALA A 29 0.59 1.22 -17.21
C ALA A 29 -0.73 2.00 -17.06
N LEU A 30 -1.75 1.37 -16.48
CA LEU A 30 -3.02 2.04 -16.18
C LEU A 30 -2.82 3.29 -15.31
N LEU A 31 -1.98 3.22 -14.27
CA LEU A 31 -1.72 4.37 -13.41
C LEU A 31 -0.91 5.45 -14.13
N THR A 32 -0.02 5.11 -15.05
CA THR A 32 0.71 6.08 -15.88
C THR A 32 -0.25 6.87 -16.77
N ASP A 33 -1.22 6.19 -17.38
CA ASP A 33 -2.17 6.83 -18.31
C ASP A 33 -3.14 7.77 -17.57
N TYR A 34 -3.66 7.36 -16.41
CA TYR A 34 -4.71 8.09 -15.71
C TYR A 34 -4.21 8.97 -14.55
N PHE A 35 -3.04 8.68 -13.97
CA PHE A 35 -2.48 9.39 -12.81
C PHE A 35 -0.97 9.62 -12.92
N PRO A 36 -0.47 10.25 -14.01
CA PRO A 36 0.97 10.39 -14.26
C PRO A 36 1.71 11.11 -13.13
N ALA A 37 1.08 12.12 -12.52
CA ALA A 37 1.65 12.81 -11.36
C ALA A 37 1.85 11.84 -10.18
N LEU A 38 0.89 10.97 -9.90
CA LEU A 38 0.97 10.00 -8.81
C LEU A 38 2.07 8.96 -9.06
N VAL A 39 2.25 8.55 -10.32
CA VAL A 39 3.34 7.66 -10.74
C VAL A 39 4.70 8.32 -10.53
N ALA A 40 4.85 9.59 -10.93
CA ALA A 40 6.10 10.34 -10.76
C ALA A 40 6.54 10.46 -9.28
N HIS A 41 5.59 10.44 -8.33
CA HIS A 41 5.89 10.48 -6.90
C HIS A 41 6.28 9.11 -6.31
N ASN A 42 6.03 8.00 -7.01
CA ASN A 42 6.41 6.66 -6.56
C ASN A 42 7.85 6.29 -6.96
N THR A 43 8.80 7.14 -6.61
CA THR A 43 10.22 7.04 -7.00
C THR A 43 10.93 5.79 -6.50
N HIS A 44 10.47 5.22 -5.37
CA HIS A 44 11.01 4.00 -4.78
C HIS A 44 10.35 2.72 -5.31
N ASN A 45 9.50 2.82 -6.34
CA ASN A 45 8.77 1.71 -6.93
C ASN A 45 8.06 0.84 -5.87
N LEU A 46 7.43 1.48 -4.90
CA LEU A 46 6.65 0.80 -3.88
C LEU A 46 5.45 0.11 -4.53
N ARG A 47 5.01 -0.98 -3.92
CA ARG A 47 3.72 -1.58 -4.27
C ARG A 47 2.60 -0.54 -4.12
N TRP A 48 1.70 -0.47 -5.10
CA TRP A 48 0.75 0.64 -5.24
C TRP A 48 -0.13 0.86 -4.01
N LYS A 49 -0.68 -0.20 -3.38
CA LYS A 49 -1.43 -0.06 -2.12
C LYS A 49 -0.58 0.60 -1.03
N ARG A 50 0.64 0.09 -0.79
CA ARG A 50 1.57 0.64 0.21
C ARG A 50 1.91 2.10 -0.09
N PHE A 51 2.13 2.45 -1.35
CA PHE A 51 2.38 3.82 -1.76
C PHE A 51 1.18 4.73 -1.43
N PHE A 52 -0.03 4.36 -1.82
CA PHE A 52 -1.24 5.17 -1.56
C PHE A 52 -1.49 5.37 -0.06
N TYR A 53 -1.40 4.30 0.74
CA TYR A 53 -1.57 4.42 2.18
C TYR A 53 -0.48 5.29 2.82
N ARG A 54 0.78 5.20 2.36
CA ARG A 54 1.84 6.10 2.82
C ARG A 54 1.52 7.56 2.51
N GLN A 55 1.02 7.87 1.31
CA GLN A 55 0.62 9.24 0.94
C GLN A 55 -0.52 9.76 1.82
N LEU A 56 -1.53 8.92 2.10
CA LEU A 56 -2.64 9.26 2.97
C LEU A 56 -2.18 9.51 4.42
N CYS A 57 -1.37 8.61 4.97
CA CYS A 57 -0.84 8.76 6.33
C CYS A 57 0.08 9.98 6.46
N GLN A 58 0.93 10.26 5.46
CA GLN A 58 1.77 11.45 5.45
C GLN A 58 0.92 12.73 5.46
N ARG A 59 -0.17 12.78 4.67
CA ARG A 59 -1.09 13.91 4.64
C ARG A 59 -1.92 14.05 5.93
N ALA A 60 -2.16 12.95 6.62
CA ALA A 60 -2.84 12.92 7.91
C ALA A 60 -1.88 13.12 9.11
N GLU A 61 -0.59 13.36 8.86
CA GLU A 61 0.46 13.51 9.88
C GLU A 61 0.60 12.28 10.81
N ILE A 62 0.25 11.10 10.30
CA ILE A 62 0.36 9.82 11.00
C ILE A 62 1.72 9.16 10.69
N SER A 63 2.58 9.04 11.70
CA SER A 63 3.93 8.47 11.57
C SER A 63 3.97 6.94 11.53
N LEU A 64 3.04 6.27 12.23
CA LEU A 64 2.90 4.81 12.28
C LEU A 64 1.72 4.36 11.41
N CYS A 65 1.98 4.26 10.11
CA CYS A 65 0.97 3.87 9.13
C CYS A 65 0.95 2.34 8.94
N LYS A 66 0.01 1.65 9.60
CA LYS A 66 -0.40 0.31 9.15
C LYS A 66 -1.51 0.51 8.13
N ALA A 67 -1.30 0.11 6.88
CA ALA A 67 -2.44 -0.01 5.97
C ALA A 67 -3.42 -1.04 6.57
N PRO A 68 -4.74 -0.85 6.43
CA PRO A 68 -5.75 -1.69 7.07
C PRO A 68 -5.61 -3.17 6.68
N SER A 69 -5.21 -3.46 5.44
CA SER A 69 -4.95 -4.82 4.96
C SER A 69 -3.55 -5.35 5.30
N CYS A 70 -2.63 -4.54 5.84
CA CYS A 70 -1.30 -5.03 6.19
C CYS A 70 -1.33 -6.10 7.29
N GLY A 71 -2.26 -6.01 8.25
CA GLY A 71 -2.33 -6.98 9.36
C GLY A 71 -2.62 -8.43 8.95
N VAL A 72 -3.20 -8.62 7.75
CA VAL A 72 -3.56 -9.93 7.20
C VAL A 72 -2.82 -10.25 5.89
N CYS A 73 -1.98 -9.32 5.40
CA CYS A 73 -1.25 -9.49 4.15
C CYS A 73 -0.15 -10.55 4.32
N SER A 74 -0.11 -11.55 3.43
CA SER A 74 0.92 -12.60 3.41
C SER A 74 2.35 -12.06 3.30
N ASP A 75 2.51 -10.88 2.70
CA ASP A 75 3.81 -10.22 2.54
C ASP A 75 4.14 -9.26 3.70
N TYR A 76 3.41 -9.32 4.82
CA TYR A 76 3.67 -8.47 5.99
C TYR A 76 5.10 -8.66 6.50
N ALA A 77 5.54 -9.91 6.65
CA ALA A 77 6.90 -10.22 7.11
C ALA A 77 7.97 -9.68 6.14
N ALA A 78 7.74 -9.73 4.82
CA ALA A 78 8.66 -9.15 3.84
C ALA A 78 8.69 -7.60 3.90
N CYS A 79 7.58 -6.97 4.32
CA CYS A 79 7.48 -5.52 4.47
C CYS A 79 8.05 -4.97 5.79
N PHE A 80 7.95 -5.74 6.87
CA PHE A 80 8.19 -5.25 8.25
C PHE A 80 9.13 -6.13 9.07
N GLY A 81 9.55 -7.31 8.58
CA GLY A 81 10.37 -8.28 9.30
C GLY A 81 11.85 -7.93 9.46
N GLY A 82 12.25 -6.71 9.09
CA GLY A 82 13.62 -6.20 9.25
C GLY A 82 13.76 -5.05 10.24
N HIS A 83 12.70 -4.70 10.99
CA HIS A 83 12.78 -3.71 12.06
C HIS A 83 12.59 -4.42 13.41
N ASP A 84 13.67 -4.96 13.93
CA ASP A 84 13.78 -5.10 15.37
C ASP A 84 13.87 -3.70 15.99
N ASP A 85 13.13 -3.55 17.10
CA ASP A 85 13.63 -2.95 18.34
C ASP A 85 12.96 -1.68 18.92
N HIS A 86 11.62 -1.51 18.83
CA HIS A 86 10.89 -0.76 19.89
C HIS A 86 9.39 -1.11 20.09
N LEU A 87 8.75 -1.93 19.24
CA LEU A 87 7.32 -2.25 19.39
C LEU A 87 6.98 -3.36 20.41
N SER A 88 7.96 -3.95 21.08
CA SER A 88 7.74 -4.93 22.16
C SER A 88 7.08 -4.31 23.40
N THR A 89 7.10 -2.98 23.57
CA THR A 89 6.48 -2.31 24.74
C THR A 89 4.96 -2.11 24.61
N PHE A 90 4.38 -2.14 23.40
CA PHE A 90 2.95 -1.85 23.20
C PHE A 90 2.01 -3.06 23.30
N ARG A 91 2.49 -4.22 23.79
CA ARG A 91 1.65 -5.41 23.99
C ARG A 91 0.95 -5.47 25.37
N SER A 92 1.17 -4.50 26.25
CA SER A 92 0.54 -4.46 27.59
C SER A 92 -0.51 -3.36 27.81
N LEU A 93 -0.99 -2.68 26.76
CA LEU A 93 -2.09 -1.71 26.88
C LEU A 93 -3.18 -1.93 25.82
N ALA A 94 -3.57 -3.20 25.64
CA ALA A 94 -4.86 -3.57 25.06
C ALA A 94 -5.58 -4.48 26.04
#